data_AF-A0A5Z1HHP2-F1
#
_entry.id   AF-A0A5Z1HHP2-F1
#
_cell.length_a   1.000
_cell.length_b   1.000
_cell.length_c   1.000
_cell.angle_alpha   90.00
_cell.angle_beta   90.00
_cell.angle_gamma   90.00
#
_symmetry.space_group_name_H-M   'P 1'
#
loop_
_entity.id
_entity.type
_entity.pdbx_description
1 polymer ?
#
loop_
_entity_poly.entity_id
_entity_poly.type
_entity_poly.pdbx_seq_one_letter_code
_entity_poly.pdbx_strand_id
1 'polypeptide(L)'
;MSKNIKTQEAKLDLITKFLDYANCADASYAMLQYVFKGVIKYKNDNGNELEKKVDTQRLGDKHNNQNSTYARAIQARFEQNKIVKIEPKYCISLINTCFDSKEITLDNDISRVGLNDA
;
A
#
# COMPACT_ATOMS: atom_id res chain seq x y z
N MET A 1 31.11 -16.81 15.84
CA MET A 1 30.64 -16.30 14.53
C MET A 1 30.61 -14.78 14.62
N SER A 2 31.54 -14.08 13.95
CA SER A 2 31.56 -12.61 13.95
C SER A 2 30.45 -12.11 13.03
N LYS A 3 29.45 -11.40 13.58
CA LYS A 3 28.40 -10.78 12.76
C LYS A 3 28.99 -9.53 12.11
N ASN A 4 29.09 -9.55 10.78
CA ASN A 4 29.53 -8.41 9.99
C ASN A 4 28.36 -7.40 9.88
N ILE A 5 28.10 -6.67 10.97
CA ILE A 5 27.02 -5.69 11.05
C ILE A 5 27.55 -4.38 10.46
N LYS A 6 27.19 -4.11 9.20
CA LYS A 6 27.47 -2.82 8.55
C LYS A 6 26.45 -1.77 8.99
N THR A 7 26.61 -1.29 10.21
CA THR A 7 25.69 -0.34 10.87
C THR A 7 25.52 0.97 10.10
N GLN A 8 26.49 1.34 9.25
CA GLN A 8 26.45 2.54 8.40
C GLN A 8 25.49 2.40 7.22
N GLU A 9 25.44 1.23 6.56
CA GLU A 9 24.50 0.93 5.47
C GLU A 9 23.07 0.78 6.01
N ALA A 10 22.91 0.12 7.16
CA ALA A 10 21.61 -0.02 7.82
C ALA A 10 20.97 1.32 8.27
N LYS A 11 21.78 2.35 8.58
CA LYS A 11 21.27 3.68 8.94
C LYS A 11 20.63 4.38 7.75
N LEU A 12 21.24 4.32 6.57
CA LEU A 12 20.73 5.01 5.39
C LEU A 12 19.42 4.39 4.90
N ASP A 13 19.36 3.06 4.85
CA ASP A 13 18.16 2.31 4.46
C ASP A 13 17.00 2.58 5.42
N LEU A 14 17.29 2.64 6.71
CA LEU A 14 16.30 2.93 7.74
C LEU A 14 15.81 4.38 7.69
N ILE A 15 16.71 5.35 7.50
CA ILE A 15 16.36 6.76 7.31
C ILE A 15 15.49 6.95 6.07
N THR A 16 15.82 6.26 4.97
CA THR A 16 15.05 6.30 3.72
C THR A 16 13.63 5.76 3.94
N LYS A 17 13.49 4.65 4.68
CA LYS A 17 12.17 4.12 5.06
C LYS A 17 11.36 5.11 5.91
N PHE A 18 11.97 5.76 6.90
CA PHE A 18 11.27 6.75 7.72
C PHE A 18 10.86 7.99 6.92
N LEU A 19 11.71 8.45 6.00
CA LEU A 19 11.37 9.55 5.10
C LEU A 19 10.19 9.20 4.19
N ASP A 20 10.18 7.98 3.64
CA ASP A 20 9.08 7.48 2.81
C ASP A 20 7.76 7.45 3.60
N TYR A 21 7.79 7.00 4.85
CA TYR A 21 6.61 7.00 5.73
C TYR A 21 6.14 8.41 6.08
N ALA A 22 7.06 9.34 6.35
CA ALA A 22 6.72 10.74 6.63
C ALA A 22 6.06 11.41 5.41
N ASN A 23 6.61 11.17 4.22
CA ASN A 23 6.05 11.70 2.97
C ASN A 23 4.67 11.12 2.65
N CYS A 24 4.46 9.82 2.88
CA CYS A 24 3.14 9.21 2.74
C CYS A 24 2.12 9.79 3.73
N ALA A 25 2.53 10.02 4.98
CA ALA A 25 1.67 10.65 5.97
C ALA A 25 1.32 12.08 5.57
N ASP A 26 2.29 12.90 5.14
CA ASP A 26 2.06 14.27 4.69
C ASP A 26 1.14 14.33 3.45
N ALA A 27 1.42 13.50 2.44
CA ALA A 27 0.58 13.38 1.24
C ALA A 27 -0.86 12.95 1.56
N SER A 28 -1.07 12.15 2.61
CA SER A 28 -2.41 11.74 3.04
C SER A 28 -3.28 12.92 3.51
N TYR A 29 -2.68 14.04 3.95
CA TYR A 29 -3.42 15.24 4.33
C TYR A 29 -3.83 16.13 3.13
N ALA A 30 -3.25 15.93 1.93
CA ALA A 30 -3.45 16.81 0.77
C ALA A 30 -4.90 16.90 0.25
N MET A 31 -5.78 15.98 0.67
CA MET A 31 -7.21 15.96 0.30
C MET A 31 -8.17 15.92 1.50
N LEU A 32 -7.68 16.19 2.71
CA LEU A 32 -8.47 16.08 3.94
C LEU A 32 -9.72 16.98 3.93
N GLN A 33 -9.62 18.13 3.27
CA GLN A 33 -10.74 19.08 3.11
C GLN A 33 -11.98 18.46 2.44
N TYR A 34 -11.80 17.45 1.59
CA TYR A 34 -12.90 16.79 0.89
C TYR A 34 -13.58 15.72 1.74
N VAL A 35 -12.90 15.19 2.77
CA VAL A 35 -13.52 14.31 3.78
C VAL A 35 -14.64 15.05 4.52
N PHE A 36 -14.46 16.35 4.78
CA PHE A 36 -15.49 17.18 5.42
C PHE A 36 -16.60 17.65 4.47
N LYS A 37 -16.31 17.73 3.16
CA LYS A 37 -17.29 18.20 2.15
C LYS A 37 -18.08 17.05 1.51
N GLY A 38 -17.51 15.84 1.43
CA GLY A 38 -18.11 14.67 0.78
C GLY A 38 -18.21 14.72 -0.74
N VAL A 39 -17.77 15.82 -1.36
CA VAL A 39 -17.79 16.02 -2.82
C VAL A 39 -16.51 16.71 -3.30
N ILE A 40 -16.00 16.27 -4.44
CA ILE A 40 -14.95 16.95 -5.22
C ILE A 40 -15.61 17.50 -6.49
N LYS A 41 -15.34 18.77 -6.80
CA LYS A 41 -15.72 19.39 -8.07
C LYS A 41 -14.51 19.45 -8.99
N TYR A 42 -14.66 19.04 -10.24
CA TYR A 42 -13.61 19.12 -11.26
C TYR A 42 -14.22 19.44 -12.62
N LYS A 43 -13.42 19.99 -13.53
CA LYS A 43 -13.84 20.22 -14.91
C LYS A 43 -13.40 19.04 -15.77
N ASN A 44 -14.29 18.57 -16.63
CA ASN A 44 -13.90 17.62 -17.69
C ASN A 44 -13.23 18.35 -18.86
N ASP A 45 -12.74 17.60 -19.84
CA ASP A 45 -12.07 18.13 -21.04
C ASP A 45 -12.97 19.08 -21.86
N ASN A 46 -14.29 18.97 -21.69
CA ASN A 46 -15.29 19.82 -22.34
C ASN A 46 -15.62 21.09 -21.53
N GLY A 47 -14.95 21.32 -20.39
CA GLY A 47 -15.13 22.49 -19.53
C GLY A 47 -16.34 22.44 -18.59
N ASN A 48 -17.11 21.35 -18.60
CA ASN A 48 -18.26 21.17 -17.72
C ASN A 48 -17.80 20.85 -16.29
N GLU A 49 -18.39 21.50 -15.30
CA GLU A 49 -18.19 21.13 -13.90
C GLU A 49 -18.95 19.84 -13.59
N LEU A 50 -18.21 18.87 -13.06
CA LEU A 50 -18.72 17.60 -12.56
C LEU A 50 -18.46 17.49 -11.07
N GLU A 51 -19.38 16.84 -10.36
CA GLU A 51 -19.23 16.52 -8.96
C GLU A 51 -19.06 15.01 -8.78
N LYS A 52 -18.03 14.62 -8.03
CA LYS A 52 -17.82 13.24 -7.62
C LYS A 52 -17.96 13.13 -6.12
N LYS A 53 -18.87 12.25 -5.67
CA LYS A 53 -18.96 11.86 -4.27
C LYS A 53 -17.68 11.15 -3.87
N VAL A 54 -17.13 11.54 -2.74
CA VAL A 54 -15.95 10.92 -2.16
C VAL A 54 -16.28 10.28 -0.82
N ASP A 55 -15.42 9.35 -0.42
CA ASP A 55 -15.46 8.74 0.89
C ASP A 55 -15.26 9.82 1.98
N THR A 56 -16.17 9.85 2.94
CA THR A 56 -16.15 10.77 4.09
C THR A 56 -15.72 10.06 5.38
N GLN A 57 -15.30 8.79 5.31
CA GLN A 57 -14.81 8.06 6.47
C GLN A 57 -13.65 8.80 7.12
N ARG A 58 -13.81 9.06 8.42
CA ARG A 58 -12.78 9.62 9.27
C ARG A 58 -11.82 8.52 9.74
N LEU A 59 -10.70 8.93 10.32
CA LEU A 59 -9.76 8.00 10.93
C LEU A 59 -10.47 7.27 12.10
N GLY A 60 -10.49 5.93 12.04
CA GLY A 60 -11.18 5.08 13.01
C GLY A 60 -12.59 4.64 12.60
N ASP A 61 -13.17 5.24 11.55
CA ASP A 61 -14.46 4.79 11.03
C ASP A 61 -14.29 3.44 10.32
N LYS A 62 -15.18 2.49 10.63
CA LYS A 62 -15.32 1.23 9.89
C LYS A 62 -16.59 1.27 9.06
N HIS A 63 -16.49 0.92 7.78
CA HIS A 63 -17.63 0.78 6.89
C HIS A 63 -17.60 -0.64 6.33
N ASN A 64 -18.70 -1.39 6.47
CA ASN A 64 -18.80 -2.79 6.05
C ASN A 64 -17.66 -3.68 6.60
N ASN A 65 -17.30 -3.48 7.88
CA ASN A 65 -16.15 -4.12 8.54
C ASN A 65 -14.77 -3.84 7.91
N GLN A 66 -14.68 -2.89 6.99
CA GLN A 66 -13.41 -2.44 6.41
C GLN A 66 -12.96 -1.14 7.09
N ASN A 67 -11.66 -1.06 7.36
CA ASN A 67 -11.02 0.19 7.78
C ASN A 67 -11.18 1.25 6.69
N SER A 68 -11.14 2.53 7.07
CA SER A 68 -11.21 3.63 6.12
C SER A 68 -10.17 3.51 4.99
N THR A 69 -10.47 4.09 3.83
CA THR A 69 -9.57 4.08 2.67
C THR A 69 -8.15 4.55 3.03
N TYR A 70 -8.05 5.57 3.91
CA TYR A 70 -6.76 6.05 4.43
C TYR A 70 -6.03 5.03 5.29
N ALA A 71 -6.72 4.38 6.24
CA ALA A 71 -6.11 3.36 7.08
C ALA A 71 -5.63 2.16 6.26
N ARG A 72 -6.38 1.77 5.22
CA ARG A 72 -5.98 0.70 4.29
C ARG A 72 -4.77 1.10 3.43
N ALA A 73 -4.71 2.34 2.95
CA ALA A 73 -3.55 2.83 2.19
C ALA A 73 -2.27 2.84 3.04
N ILE A 74 -2.37 3.29 4.29
CA ILE A 74 -1.26 3.26 5.25
C ILE A 74 -0.83 1.81 5.49
N GLN A 75 -1.77 0.92 5.80
CA GLN A 75 -1.48 -0.48 6.08
C GLN A 75 -0.88 -1.20 4.84
N ALA A 76 -1.39 -0.97 3.63
CA ALA A 76 -0.82 -1.50 2.39
C ALA A 76 0.65 -1.12 2.23
N ARG A 77 0.98 0.13 2.57
CA ARG A 77 2.34 0.66 2.46
C ARG A 77 3.27 0.07 3.51
N PHE A 78 2.81 -0.07 4.75
CA PHE A 78 3.59 -0.73 5.81
C PHE A 78 3.79 -2.23 5.52
N GLU A 79 2.79 -2.89 4.94
CA GLU A 79 2.84 -4.31 4.62
C GLU A 79 3.37 -4.61 3.22
N GLN A 80 3.84 -3.61 2.46
CA GLN A 80 4.25 -3.78 1.05
C GLN A 80 5.33 -4.86 0.86
N ASN A 81 6.24 -5.02 1.83
CA ASN A 81 7.33 -6.01 1.79
C ASN A 81 6.99 -7.30 2.53
N LYS A 82 5.75 -7.45 3.03
CA LYS A 82 5.31 -8.66 3.71
C LYS A 82 5.09 -9.74 2.65
N ILE A 83 5.81 -10.85 2.81
CA ILE A 83 5.63 -12.05 1.97
C ILE A 83 4.30 -12.68 2.36
N VAL A 84 3.36 -12.76 1.43
CA VAL A 84 2.03 -13.36 1.64
C VAL A 84 1.94 -14.78 1.10
N LYS A 85 2.77 -15.13 0.11
CA LYS A 85 2.82 -16.47 -0.47
C LYS A 85 4.20 -16.70 -1.07
N ILE A 86 4.70 -17.93 -0.95
CA ILE A 86 5.89 -18.39 -1.67
C ILE A 86 5.41 -19.41 -2.68
N GLU A 87 5.62 -19.15 -3.96
CA GLU A 87 5.36 -20.14 -5.00
C GLU A 87 6.56 -21.09 -5.06
N PRO A 88 6.34 -22.41 -4.92
CA PRO A 88 7.43 -23.37 -4.95
C PRO A 88 8.03 -23.44 -6.35
N LYS A 89 9.33 -23.74 -6.41
CA LYS A 89 10.00 -24.06 -7.67
C LYS A 89 9.28 -25.22 -8.36
N TYR A 90 8.99 -25.07 -9.64
CA TYR A 90 8.41 -26.14 -10.43
C TYR A 90 9.02 -26.18 -11.83
N CYS A 91 9.15 -27.39 -12.36
CA CYS A 91 9.75 -27.64 -13.67
C CYS A 91 8.73 -28.32 -14.59
N ILE A 92 8.64 -27.83 -15.82
CA ILE A 92 7.82 -28.42 -16.87
C ILE A 92 8.74 -29.31 -17.71
N SER A 93 8.66 -30.62 -17.46
CA SER A 93 9.48 -31.64 -18.13
C SER A 93 9.31 -31.67 -19.65
N LEU A 94 8.13 -31.29 -20.16
CA LEU A 94 7.83 -31.29 -21.60
C LEU A 94 8.64 -30.25 -22.40
N ILE A 95 9.08 -29.16 -21.74
CA ILE A 95 9.80 -28.05 -22.39
C ILE A 95 11.18 -27.77 -21.75
N ASN A 96 11.64 -28.63 -20.82
CA ASN A 96 12.89 -28.45 -20.08
C ASN A 96 13.05 -27.06 -19.43
N THR A 97 11.94 -26.47 -18.98
CA THR A 97 11.93 -25.15 -18.34
C THR A 97 11.60 -25.28 -16.87
N CYS A 98 12.40 -24.65 -16.01
CA CYS A 98 12.14 -24.54 -14.58
C CYS A 98 11.85 -23.09 -14.20
N PHE A 99 10.84 -22.89 -13.37
CA PHE A 99 10.51 -21.61 -12.75
C PHE A 99 11.01 -21.64 -11.31
N ASP A 100 11.85 -20.68 -10.95
CA ASP A 100 12.36 -20.55 -9.59
C ASP A 100 11.27 -20.10 -8.61
N SER A 101 11.53 -20.33 -7.33
CA SER A 101 10.60 -19.91 -6.28
C SER A 101 10.41 -18.40 -6.30
N LYS A 102 9.15 -17.97 -6.24
CA LYS A 102 8.79 -16.56 -6.27
C LYS A 102 8.10 -16.16 -4.96
N GLU A 103 8.65 -15.15 -4.30
CA GLU A 103 7.98 -14.48 -3.20
C GLU A 103 6.92 -13.53 -3.76
N ILE A 104 5.69 -13.67 -3.29
CA ILE A 104 4.59 -12.76 -3.61
C ILE A 104 4.40 -11.83 -2.42
N THR A 105 4.45 -10.54 -2.69
CA THR A 105 4.24 -9.45 -1.75
C THR A 105 2.86 -8.81 -1.94
N LEU A 106 2.50 -7.89 -1.04
CA LEU A 106 1.25 -7.13 -1.15
C LEU A 106 1.31 -5.99 -2.17
N ASP A 107 2.50 -5.65 -2.69
CA ASP A 107 2.71 -4.64 -3.74
C ASP A 107 2.03 -3.29 -3.48
N ASN A 108 1.87 -2.94 -2.20
CA ASN A 108 1.13 -1.75 -1.76
C ASN A 108 -0.33 -1.70 -2.30
N ASP A 109 -0.94 -2.87 -2.53
CA ASP A 109 -2.31 -3.02 -3.03
C ASP A 109 -3.32 -2.91 -1.89
N ILE A 110 -4.00 -1.77 -1.82
CA ILE A 110 -5.03 -1.47 -0.81
C ILE A 110 -6.22 -2.45 -0.86
N SER A 111 -6.45 -3.14 -1.98
CA SER A 111 -7.53 -4.13 -2.11
C SER A 111 -7.21 -5.43 -1.36
N ARG A 112 -5.93 -5.69 -1.08
CA ARG A 112 -5.43 -6.90 -0.43
C ARG A 112 -5.25 -6.77 1.08
N VAL A 113 -5.44 -5.56 1.61
CA VAL A 113 -5.30 -5.25 3.03
C VAL A 113 -6.47 -5.77 3.85
N GLY A 114 -6.19 -6.49 4.94
CA GLY A 114 -7.20 -7.02 5.87
C GLY A 114 -7.95 -8.28 5.36
N LEU A 115 -7.56 -8.84 4.21
CA LEU A 115 -8.14 -10.08 3.69
C LEU A 115 -7.69 -11.35 4.44
N ASN A 116 -6.64 -11.25 5.28
CA ASN A 116 -6.03 -12.38 5.97
C ASN A 116 -6.23 -12.36 7.50
N ASP A 117 -7.05 -11.44 8.03
CA ASP A 117 -7.31 -11.32 9.47
C ASP A 117 -8.55 -12.12 9.94
N ALA A 118 -8.96 -13.13 9.16
CA ALA A 118 -10.08 -14.05 9.44
C ALA A 118 -9.59 -15.48 9.69
#